data_AF-A0A3E0JY22-F1
#
_entry.id   AF-A0A3E0JY22-F1
#
_cell.length_a   1.000
_cell.length_b   1.000
_cell.length_c   1.000
_cell.angle_alpha   90.00
_cell.angle_beta   90.00
_cell.angle_gamma   90.00
#
_symmetry.space_group_name_H-M   'P 1'
#
loop_
_entity.id
_entity.type
_entity.pdbx_description
1 polymer ?
#
loop_
_entity_poly.entity_id
_entity_poly.type
_entity_poly.pdbx_seq_one_letter_code
_entity_poly.pdbx_strand_id
1 'polypeptide(L)' 'MVGKYIANVIFLKTDDPSLLDHIKSGQRVRVGIYRLLESAPPRGFVKYIEPVSEQ' A
#
# COMPACT_ATOMS: atom_id res chain seq x y z
N MET A 1 13.38 -16.59 8.86
CA MET A 1 12.79 -15.51 9.67
C MET A 1 11.99 -14.61 8.73
N VAL A 2 10.67 -14.63 8.78
CA VAL A 2 9.83 -13.64 8.06
C VAL A 2 9.67 -12.45 8.99
N GLY A 3 10.31 -11.32 8.67
CA GLY A 3 10.29 -10.12 9.49
C GLY A 3 8.90 -9.48 9.52
N LYS A 4 8.33 -9.32 10.72
CA LYS A 4 7.13 -8.51 10.92
C LYS A 4 7.54 -7.04 10.91
N TYR A 5 7.28 -6.34 9.81
CA TYR A 5 7.45 -4.89 9.72
C TYR A 5 6.17 -4.21 10.19
N ILE A 6 6.16 -3.72 11.43
CA ILE A 6 5.13 -2.76 11.88
C ILE A 6 5.63 -1.38 11.47
N ALA A 7 5.33 -1.00 10.23
CA ALA A 7 5.61 0.34 9.75
C ALA A 7 4.39 1.22 10.01
N ASN A 8 4.53 2.23 10.86
CA ASN A 8 3.46 3.22 11.09
C ASN A 8 3.18 4.04 9.82
N VAL A 9 4.16 4.12 8.89
CA VAL A 9 4.06 4.78 7.59
C VAL A 9 4.83 3.96 6.57
N ILE A 10 4.19 3.60 5.45
CA ILE A 10 4.81 2.95 4.29
C ILE A 10 4.59 3.86 3.07
N PHE A 11 5.64 4.09 2.28
CA PHE A 11 5.51 4.82 1.03
C PHE A 11 5.28 3.83 -0.11
N LEU A 12 4.12 3.95 -0.74
CA LEU A 12 3.71 3.05 -1.82
C LEU A 12 3.81 3.77 -3.15
N LYS A 13 4.38 3.08 -4.14
CA LYS A 13 4.39 3.52 -5.53
C LYS A 13 3.55 2.56 -6.36
N THR A 14 2.80 3.08 -7.31
CA THR A 14 2.12 2.31 -8.35
C THR A 14 2.71 2.68 -9.70
N ASP A 15 2.87 1.70 -10.57
CA ASP A 15 3.20 1.94 -11.98
C ASP A 15 1.93 2.21 -12.82
N ASP A 16 0.75 1.93 -12.24
CA ASP A 16 -0.56 2.23 -12.80
C ASP A 16 -1.28 3.29 -11.93
N PRO A 17 -1.32 4.57 -12.35
CA PRO A 17 -1.94 5.64 -11.57
C PRO A 17 -3.46 5.48 -11.47
N SER A 18 -4.11 4.74 -12.37
CA SER A 18 -5.58 4.56 -12.35
C SER A 18 -6.08 3.85 -11.08
N LEU A 19 -5.20 3.09 -10.42
CA LEU A 19 -5.48 2.47 -9.12
C LEU A 19 -5.79 3.49 -8.01
N LEU A 20 -5.44 4.77 -8.20
CA LEU A 20 -5.67 5.85 -7.25
C LEU A 20 -6.94 6.65 -7.56
N ASP A 21 -7.52 6.55 -8.76
CA ASP A 21 -8.63 7.40 -9.20
C ASP A 21 -9.88 7.29 -8.31
N HIS A 22 -10.05 6.14 -7.67
CA HIS A 22 -11.19 5.85 -6.81
C HIS A 22 -10.88 5.98 -5.31
N ILE A 23 -9.67 6.41 -4.96
CA ILE A 23 -9.19 6.45 -3.57
C ILE A 23 -9.17 7.89 -3.07
N LYS A 24 -9.90 8.15 -1.98
CA LYS A 24 -9.92 9.44 -1.30
C LYS A 24 -8.85 9.49 -0.21
N SER A 25 -8.28 10.68 0.01
CA SER A 25 -7.38 10.89 1.14
C SER A 25 -8.09 10.55 2.46
N GLY A 26 -7.39 9.82 3.34
CA GLY A 26 -7.94 9.33 4.61
C GLY A 26 -8.86 8.09 4.49
N GLN A 27 -9.12 7.59 3.28
CA GLN A 27 -9.92 6.39 3.08
C GLN A 27 -9.16 5.14 3.54
N ARG A 28 -9.86 4.24 4.24
CA ARG A 28 -9.33 2.92 4.57
C ARG A 28 -9.36 2.04 3.33
N VAL A 29 -8.19 1.54 2.95
CA VAL A 29 -8.00 0.70 1.76
C VAL A 29 -7.23 -0.57 2.11
N ARG A 30 -7.49 -1.63 1.34
CA ARG A 30 -6.67 -2.84 1.30
C ARG A 30 -5.73 -2.72 0.11
N VAL A 31 -4.44 -2.95 0.36
CA VAL A 31 -3.42 -2.84 -0.69
C VAL A 31 -2.70 -4.18 -0.85
N GLY A 32 -2.66 -4.68 -2.08
CA GLY A 32 -1.80 -5.81 -2.45
C GLY A 32 -0.43 -5.31 -2.86
N ILE A 33 0.62 -5.68 -2.12
CA ILE A 33 2.01 -5.33 -2.42
C ILE A 33 2.71 -6.55 -3.03
N TYR A 34 3.25 -6.41 -4.24
CA TYR A 34 3.97 -7.52 -4.90
C TYR A 34 5.48 -7.44 -4.71
N ARG A 35 6.01 -6.27 -4.34
CA ARG A 35 7.43 -6.06 -4.08
C ARG A 35 7.63 -5.06 -2.95
N LEU A 36 8.33 -5.48 -1.90
CA LEU A 36 8.83 -4.59 -0.85
C LEU A 36 10.29 -4.25 -1.12
N LEU A 37 10.67 -3.01 -0.82
CA LEU A 37 12.04 -2.53 -0.89
C LEU A 37 12.58 -2.41 0.53
N GLU A 38 13.71 -3.08 0.79
CA GLU A 38 14.44 -2.96 2.06
C GLU A 38 15.00 -1.54 2.18
N SER A 39 14.24 -0.69 2.87
CA SER A 39 14.48 0.75 3.00
C SER A 39 13.85 1.27 4.30
N ALA A 40 14.38 2.37 4.82
CA ALA A 40 13.84 3.08 5.98
C ALA A 40 13.58 4.55 5.60
N PRO A 41 12.32 5.01 5.50
CA PRO A 41 11.07 4.27 5.75
C PRO A 41 10.80 3.18 4.70
N PRO A 42 10.03 2.12 5.03
CA PRO A 42 9.71 1.04 4.11
C PRO A 42 8.98 1.54 2.86
N ARG A 43 9.36 0.99 1.71
CA ARG A 43 8.76 1.30 0.41
C ARG A 43 8.27 0.03 -0.27
N GLY A 44 7.23 0.15 -1.09
CA GLY A 44 6.69 -1.00 -1.82
C GLY A 44 5.98 -0.61 -3.11
N PHE A 45 5.86 -1.59 -4.01
CA PHE A 45 5.12 -1.47 -5.25
C PHE A 45 3.76 -2.14 -5.14
N VAL A 46 2.74 -1.42 -5.59
CA VAL A 46 1.34 -1.81 -5.50
C VAL A 46 0.92 -2.62 -6.72
N LYS A 47 0.19 -3.71 -6.48
CA LYS A 47 -0.48 -4.51 -7.52
C LYS A 47 -1.95 -4.13 -7.67
N TYR A 48 -2.64 -3.87 -6.56
CA TYR A 48 -4.04 -3.49 -6.53
C TYR A 48 -4.36 -2.71 -5.25
N ILE A 49 -5.39 -1.87 -5.31
CA ILE A 49 -5.94 -1.13 -4.17
C ILE A 49 -7.47 -1.30 -4.20
N GLU A 50 -8.04 -1.66 -3.07
CA GLU A 50 -9.50 -1.84 -2.92
C GLU A 50 -9.98 -1.05 -1.70
N PRO A 51 -11.08 -0.29 -1.80
CA PRO A 51 -11.68 0.35 -0.64
C PRO A 51 -12.22 -0.72 0.32
N VAL A 52 -11.97 -0.53 1.62
CA VAL A 52 -12.56 -1.40 2.64
C VAL A 52 -13.90 -0.81 3.02
N SER A 53 -15.00 -1.46 2.64
CA SER A 53 -16.33 -1.13 3.16
C SER A 53 -16.35 -1.36 4.68
N GLU A 54 -16.84 -0.39 5.44
CA GLU A 54 -17.08 -0.58 6.87
C GLU A 54 -18.24 -1.59 7.04
N GLN A 55 -17.96 -2.69 7.72
CA GLN A 55 -18.97 -3.56 8.33
C GLN A 55 -19.13 -3.17 9.79
#